data_AF-A0A1G7GY74-F1
#
_entry.id   AF-A0A1G7GY74-F1
#
_cell.length_a   1.000
_cell.length_b   1.000
_cell.length_c   1.000
_cell.angle_alpha   90.00
_cell.angle_beta   90.00
_cell.angle_gamma   90.00
#
_symmetry.space_group_name_H-M   'P 1'
#
loop_
_entity.id
_entity.type
_entity.pdbx_description
1 polymer ?
#
loop_
_entity_poly.entity_id
_entity_poly.type
_entity_poly.pdbx_seq_one_letter_code
_entity_poly.pdbx_strand_id
1 'polypeptide(L)'
;MRTGKDMTRTDDVALSLRLDLETLLAAYGPRRVLLSLMAALVTHHRNRGLAARFAEMDDHLRRDIGLPPRGPAPPMPHWTYFGW
;
A
#
# COMPACT_ATOMS: atom_id res chain seq x y z
N MET A 1 33.04 -12.82 5.47
CA MET A 1 31.90 -13.30 6.30
C MET A 1 30.91 -12.15 6.48
N ARG A 2 29.77 -12.20 5.80
CA ARG A 2 28.72 -11.18 5.81
C ARG A 2 27.45 -11.88 6.27
N THR A 3 27.15 -11.82 7.56
CA THR A 3 25.95 -12.45 8.14
C THR A 3 25.48 -11.60 9.32
N GLY A 4 24.17 -11.32 9.40
CA GLY A 4 23.55 -10.80 10.63
C GLY A 4 22.84 -9.45 10.59
N LYS A 5 22.47 -8.87 9.43
CA LYS A 5 21.68 -7.61 9.41
C LYS A 5 20.30 -7.71 8.76
N ASP A 6 20.03 -8.76 7.98
CA ASP A 6 18.74 -8.90 7.28
C ASP A 6 17.71 -9.77 8.04
N MET A 7 18.12 -10.50 9.10
CA MET A 7 17.23 -11.42 9.83
C MET A 7 16.22 -10.67 10.72
N THR A 8 16.67 -9.71 11.52
CA THR A 8 15.85 -9.08 12.56
C THR A 8 14.68 -8.26 11.99
N ARG A 9 14.87 -7.61 10.83
CA ARG A 9 13.86 -6.73 10.25
C ARG A 9 12.61 -7.47 9.76
N THR A 10 12.78 -8.65 9.17
CA THR A 10 11.64 -9.48 8.73
C THR A 10 10.92 -10.14 9.89
N ASP A 11 11.66 -10.49 10.94
CA ASP A 11 11.11 -11.10 12.15
C ASP A 11 10.22 -10.11 12.92
N ASP A 12 10.65 -8.85 13.01
CA ASP A 12 9.89 -7.76 13.64
C ASP A 12 8.56 -7.50 12.91
N VAL A 13 8.58 -7.51 11.57
CA VAL A 13 7.38 -7.31 10.74
C VAL A 13 6.40 -8.48 10.87
N ALA A 14 6.92 -9.72 10.85
CA ALA A 14 6.11 -10.91 11.04
C ALA A 14 5.46 -10.95 12.44
N LEU A 15 6.19 -10.52 13.47
CA LEU A 15 5.69 -10.43 14.84
C LEU A 15 4.60 -9.37 14.97
N SER A 16 4.82 -8.16 14.43
CA SER A 16 3.83 -7.08 14.44
C SER A 16 2.55 -7.50 13.73
N LEU A 17 2.68 -8.09 12.53
CA LEU A 17 1.54 -8.55 11.74
C LEU A 17 0.72 -9.62 12.49
N ARG A 18 1.40 -10.53 13.19
CA ARG A 18 0.74 -11.56 13.98
C ARG A 18 -0.03 -10.94 15.15
N LEU A 19 0.56 -9.98 15.87
CA LEU A 19 -0.07 -9.31 16.99
C LEU A 19 -1.33 -8.54 16.56
N ASP A 20 -1.25 -7.84 15.42
CA ASP A 20 -2.38 -7.09 14.86
C ASP A 20 -3.51 -8.02 14.40
N LEU A 21 -3.16 -9.16 13.79
CA LEU A 21 -4.14 -10.17 13.39
C LEU A 21 -4.84 -10.81 14.59
N GLU A 22 -4.09 -11.16 15.64
CA GLU A 22 -4.68 -11.71 16.87
C GLU A 22 -5.64 -10.69 17.52
N THR A 23 -5.27 -9.41 17.52
CA THR A 23 -6.12 -8.31 18.02
C THR A 23 -7.39 -8.14 17.18
N LEU A 24 -7.27 -8.16 15.85
CA LEU A 24 -8.41 -8.08 14.93
C LEU A 24 -9.35 -9.29 15.06
N LEU A 25 -8.80 -10.49 15.24
CA LEU A 25 -9.57 -11.71 15.48
C LEU A 25 -10.34 -11.63 16.80
N ALA A 26 -9.69 -11.14 17.87
CA ALA A 26 -10.32 -10.99 19.17
C ALA A 26 -11.46 -9.95 19.14
N ALA A 27 -11.28 -8.85 18.42
CA ALA A 27 -12.26 -7.76 18.35
C ALA A 27 -13.46 -8.06 17.43
N TYR A 28 -13.24 -8.66 16.27
CA TYR A 28 -14.26 -8.78 15.21
C TYR A 28 -14.65 -10.21 14.87
N GLY A 29 -13.91 -11.19 15.38
CA GLY A 29 -14.10 -12.61 15.08
C GLY A 29 -13.54 -13.02 13.71
N PRO A 30 -13.21 -14.31 13.54
CA PRO A 30 -12.47 -14.80 12.38
C PRO A 30 -13.24 -14.63 11.05
N ARG A 31 -14.57 -14.75 11.08
CA ARG A 31 -15.40 -14.63 9.87
C ARG A 31 -15.36 -13.22 9.27
N ARG A 32 -15.38 -12.18 10.11
CA ARG A 32 -15.35 -10.79 9.64
C ARG A 32 -13.98 -10.41 9.10
N VAL A 33 -12.92 -10.86 9.77
CA VAL A 33 -11.53 -10.63 9.33
C VAL A 33 -11.25 -11.33 8.00
N LEU A 34 -11.76 -12.56 7.79
CA LEU A 34 -11.63 -13.25 6.50
C LEU A 34 -12.35 -12.50 5.37
N LEU A 35 -13.57 -12.02 5.62
CA LEU A 35 -14.34 -11.24 4.65
C LEU A 35 -13.65 -9.91 4.31
N SER A 36 -13.06 -9.22 5.29
CA SER A 36 -12.32 -7.98 5.02
C SER A 36 -11.04 -8.23 4.23
N LEU A 37 -10.33 -9.33 4.48
CA LEU A 37 -9.18 -9.75 3.68
C LEU A 37 -9.57 -10.01 2.22
N MET A 38 -10.65 -10.77 2.01
CA MET A 38 -11.18 -11.04 0.67
C MET A 38 -11.64 -9.74 -0.03
N ALA A 39 -12.33 -8.85 0.69
CA ALA A 39 -12.74 -7.55 0.17
C ALA A 39 -11.53 -6.67 -0.17
N ALA A 40 -10.47 -6.69 0.63
CA ALA A 40 -9.24 -5.93 0.38
C ALA A 40 -8.53 -6.43 -0.88
N LEU A 41 -8.45 -7.75 -1.10
CA LEU A 41 -7.88 -8.32 -2.32
C LEU A 41 -8.62 -7.85 -3.58
N VAL A 42 -9.96 -7.87 -3.54
CA VAL A 42 -10.79 -7.40 -4.66
C VAL A 42 -10.70 -5.88 -4.85
N THR A 43 -10.70 -5.12 -3.74
CA THR A 43 -10.66 -3.65 -3.75
C THR A 43 -9.30 -3.13 -4.21
N HIS A 44 -8.20 -3.80 -3.86
CA HIS A 44 -6.86 -3.42 -4.32
C HIS A 44 -6.77 -3.49 -5.85
N HIS A 45 -7.39 -4.48 -6.48
CA HIS A 45 -7.43 -4.56 -7.95
C HIS A 45 -8.24 -3.41 -8.56
N ARG A 46 -9.39 -3.08 -7.94
CA ARG A 46 -10.26 -2.00 -8.40
C ARG A 46 -9.63 -0.61 -8.23
N ASN A 47 -8.92 -0.37 -7.13
CA ASN A 47 -8.26 0.90 -6.85
C ASN A 47 -7.09 1.18 -7.81
N ARG A 48 -6.42 0.15 -8.34
CA ARG A 48 -5.39 0.35 -9.38
C ARG A 48 -5.98 0.94 -10.66
N GLY A 49 -7.14 0.44 -11.10
CA GLY A 49 -7.84 0.99 -12.27
C GLY A 49 -8.33 2.42 -12.01
N LEU A 50 -8.85 2.70 -10.81
CA LEU A 50 -9.30 4.02 -10.41
C LEU A 50 -8.14 5.05 -10.40
N ALA A 51 -6.99 4.67 -9.84
CA ALA A 51 -5.79 5.52 -9.81
C ALA A 51 -5.29 5.85 -11.22
N ALA A 52 -5.32 4.89 -12.15
CA ALA A 52 -4.97 5.13 -13.55
C ALA A 52 -5.92 6.14 -14.23
N ARG A 53 -7.22 6.04 -13.98
CA ARG A 53 -8.21 6.99 -14.52
C ARG A 53 -8.04 8.41 -13.97
N PHE A 54 -7.67 8.53 -12.70
CA PHE A 54 -7.35 9.85 -12.12
C PHE A 54 -6.07 10.45 -12.70
N ALA A 55 -5.06 9.62 -12.98
CA ALA A 55 -3.85 10.08 -13.65
C ALA A 55 -4.14 10.60 -15.06
N GLU A 56 -4.98 9.88 -15.82
CA GLU A 56 -5.42 10.28 -17.16
C GLU A 56 -6.17 11.62 -17.14
N MET A 57 -7.10 11.81 -16.20
CA MET A 57 -7.84 13.06 -16.05
C MET A 57 -6.93 14.24 -15.66
N ASP A 58 -5.94 14.01 -14.80
CA ASP A 58 -4.97 15.02 -14.41
C ASP A 58 -4.04 15.43 -15.58
N ASP A 59 -3.64 14.48 -16.42
CA ASP A 59 -2.88 14.76 -17.64
C ASP A 59 -3.69 15.59 -18.65
N HIS A 60 -4.99 15.33 -18.78
CA HIS A 60 -5.89 16.15 -19.59
C HIS A 60 -5.96 17.59 -19.07
N LEU A 61 -6.16 17.76 -17.76
CA LEU A 61 -6.24 19.08 -17.14
C LEU A 61 -4.94 19.88 -17.28
N ARG A 62 -3.79 19.20 -17.19
CA ARG A 62 -2.45 19.79 -17.44
C ARG A 62 -2.30 20.25 -18.87
N ARG A 63 -2.73 19.44 -19.84
CA ARG A 63 -2.71 19.81 -21.26
C ARG A 63 -3.53 21.08 -21.51
N ASP A 64 -4.68 21.21 -20.86
CA ASP A 64 -5.58 22.37 -21.01
C ASP A 64 -4.96 23.68 -20.50
N ILE A 65 -4.10 23.60 -19.47
CA ILE A 65 -3.36 24.76 -18.93
C ILE A 65 -1.96 24.93 -19.55
N GLY A 66 -1.64 24.19 -20.61
CA GLY A 66 -0.36 24.26 -21.31
C GLY A 66 0.83 23.63 -20.55
N LEU A 67 0.56 22.85 -19.50
CA LEU A 67 1.58 22.10 -18.78
C LEU A 67 1.83 20.74 -19.44
N PRO A 68 3.08 20.24 -19.43
CA PRO A 68 3.38 18.89 -19.89
C PRO A 68 2.72 17.83 -18.97
N PRO A 69 2.41 16.64 -19.52
CA PRO A 69 1.85 15.53 -18.74
C PRO A 69 2.78 15.15 -17.57
N ARG A 70 2.24 14.54 -16.50
CA ARG A 70 3.07 14.03 -15.40
C ARG A 70 4.02 12.97 -15.96
N GLY A 71 5.31 13.29 -16.06
CA GLY A 71 6.35 12.28 -16.24
C GLY A 71 6.31 11.25 -15.11
N PRO A 72 6.93 10.07 -15.27
CA PRO A 72 6.99 9.07 -14.22
C PRO A 72 7.47 9.73 -12.93
N ALA A 73 6.64 9.67 -11.89
CA ALA A 73 6.94 10.32 -10.63
C ALA A 73 8.33 9.84 -10.18
N PRO A 74 9.25 10.75 -9.82
CA PRO A 74 10.56 10.34 -9.34
C PRO A 74 10.35 9.36 -8.17
N PRO A 75 11.17 8.31 -8.07
CA PRO A 75 11.03 7.33 -7.00
C PRO A 75 10.96 8.09 -5.67
N MET A 76 9.86 7.93 -4.95
CA MET A 76 9.64 8.62 -3.69
C MET A 76 10.86 8.38 -2.80
N PRO A 77 11.44 9.44 -2.22
CA PRO A 77 12.66 9.29 -1.47
C PRO A 77 12.38 8.43 -0.23
N HIS A 78 13.29 7.50 0.05
CA HIS A 78 13.17 6.41 1.03
C HIS A 78 12.74 6.80 2.46
N TRP A 79 12.71 8.09 2.80
CA TRP A 79 12.28 8.62 4.09
C TRP A 79 10.76 8.84 4.20
N THR A 80 9.98 8.79 3.11
CA THR A 80 8.51 8.88 3.16
C THR A 80 7.80 7.58 3.55
N TYR A 81 8.54 6.51 3.87
CA TYR A 81 7.98 5.22 4.32
C TYR A 81 7.66 5.17 5.83
N PHE A 82 7.95 6.23 6.59
CA PHE A 82 7.59 6.33 8.00
C PHE A 82 6.33 7.19 8.15
N GLY A 83 5.16 6.58 8.02
CA GLY A 83 3.88 7.28 8.16
C GLY A 83 2.73 6.33 8.42
N TRP A 84 2.47 6.14 9.72
CA TRP A 84 1.36 5.41 10.37
C TRP A 84 1.43 3.89 10.36
#